data_AF-C5DDE1-F1
#
_entry.id   AF-C5DDE1-F1
#
_cell.length_a   1.000
_cell.length_b   1.000
_cell.length_c   1.000
_cell.angle_alpha   90.00
_cell.angle_beta   90.00
_cell.angle_gamma   90.00
#
_symmetry.space_group_name_H-M   'P 1'
#
loop_
_entity.id
_entity.type
_entity.pdbx_description
1 polymer ?
#
loop_
_entity_poly.entity_id
_entity_poly.type
_entity_poly.pdbx_seq_one_letter_code
_entity_poly.pdbx_strand_id
1 'polypeptide(L)'
;MMFFGLTLALITGLLINFAMKRVATDSMMELQFMKEIAAIKPGIDMKDCDVLAARMNTYLSSNSVLATPYYFYNGKSCYPFFRKNYLQPRLIVKYASYQNANIASGSQPFVHKAIKIHEERANEDWEGILNKSRRFEQ
;
A
#
# COMPACT_ATOMS: atom_id res chain seq x y z
N MET A 1 -36.34 -32.65 -1.69
CA MET A 1 -34.90 -32.65 -1.31
C MET A 1 -33.95 -32.16 -2.42
N MET A 2 -34.33 -32.14 -3.71
CA MET A 2 -33.42 -31.78 -4.82
C MET A 2 -33.01 -30.30 -4.90
N PHE A 3 -33.79 -29.39 -4.31
CA PHE A 3 -33.51 -27.94 -4.34
C PHE A 3 -32.44 -27.47 -3.34
N PHE A 4 -32.17 -28.22 -2.27
CA PHE A 4 -31.16 -27.86 -1.27
C PHE A 4 -29.72 -28.01 -1.79
N GLY A 5 -29.45 -29.04 -2.59
CA GLY A 5 -28.14 -29.22 -3.23
C GLY A 5 -27.83 -28.13 -4.25
N LEU A 6 -28.82 -27.74 -5.06
CA LEU A 6 -28.67 -26.68 -6.07
C LEU A 6 -28.48 -25.29 -5.42
N THR A 7 -29.27 -24.97 -4.39
CA THR A 7 -29.13 -23.69 -3.67
C THR A 7 -27.78 -23.59 -2.96
N LEU A 8 -27.31 -24.67 -2.31
CA LEU A 8 -25.97 -24.70 -1.70
C LEU A 8 -24.86 -24.52 -2.74
N ALA A 9 -24.97 -25.17 -3.91
CA ALA A 9 -24.00 -25.01 -4.99
C ALA A 9 -23.95 -23.57 -5.53
N LEU A 10 -25.12 -22.93 -5.71
CA LEU A 10 -25.21 -21.54 -6.16
C LEU A 10 -24.63 -20.56 -5.13
N ILE A 11 -24.95 -20.73 -3.84
CA ILE A 11 -24.41 -19.90 -2.76
C ILE A 11 -22.89 -20.04 -2.71
N THR A 12 -22.38 -21.27 -2.77
CA THR A 12 -20.94 -21.53 -2.75
C THR A 12 -20.24 -20.91 -3.96
N GLY A 13 -20.82 -21.04 -5.16
CA GLY A 13 -20.31 -20.40 -6.37
C GLY A 13 -20.26 -18.87 -6.27
N LEU A 14 -21.30 -18.25 -5.68
CA LEU A 14 -21.33 -16.79 -5.45
C LEU A 14 -20.27 -16.36 -4.45
N LEU A 15 -20.08 -17.10 -3.35
CA LEU A 15 -19.05 -16.80 -2.35
C LEU A 15 -17.64 -16.90 -2.94
N ILE A 16 -17.36 -17.96 -3.71
CA ILE A 16 -16.07 -18.13 -4.39
C ILE A 16 -15.82 -16.99 -5.39
N ASN A 17 -16.81 -16.66 -6.22
CA ASN A 17 -16.69 -15.56 -7.18
C ASN A 17 -16.43 -14.21 -6.48
N PHE A 18 -17.15 -13.94 -5.38
CA PHE A 18 -16.94 -12.73 -4.59
C PHE A 18 -15.54 -12.67 -3.97
N ALA A 19 -15.06 -13.78 -3.41
CA ALA A 19 -13.71 -13.87 -2.85
C ALA A 19 -12.63 -13.67 -3.93
N MET A 20 -12.78 -14.32 -5.09
CA MET A 20 -11.86 -14.17 -6.22
C MET A 20 -11.80 -12.72 -6.72
N LYS A 21 -12.96 -12.06 -6.87
CA LYS A 21 -13.03 -10.64 -7.24
C LYS A 21 -12.37 -9.74 -6.21
N ARG A 22 -12.55 -10.02 -4.92
CA ARG A 22 -11.87 -9.28 -3.83
C ARG A 22 -10.36 -9.40 -3.94
N VAL A 23 -9.83 -10.62 -4.08
CA VAL A 23 -8.37 -10.87 -4.21
C VAL A 23 -7.79 -10.21 -5.45
N ALA A 24 -8.47 -10.33 -6.61
CA ALA A 24 -8.03 -9.67 -7.84
C ALA A 24 -8.02 -8.14 -7.69
N THR A 25 -9.06 -7.56 -7.08
CA THR A 25 -9.13 -6.13 -6.81
C THR A 25 -8.00 -5.67 -5.88
N ASP A 26 -7.69 -6.45 -4.84
CA ASP A 26 -6.66 -6.13 -3.87
C ASP A 26 -5.25 -6.14 -4.50
N SER A 27 -4.96 -7.14 -5.33
CA SER A 27 -3.69 -7.22 -6.08
C SER A 27 -3.52 -6.10 -7.12
N MET A 28 -4.60 -5.71 -7.83
CA MET A 28 -4.58 -4.58 -8.76
C MET A 28 -4.42 -3.25 -8.02
N MET A 29 -5.11 -3.08 -6.89
CA MET A 29 -4.95 -1.93 -6.02
C MET A 29 -3.51 -1.83 -5.52
N GLU A 30 -2.92 -2.91 -5.02
CA GLU A 30 -1.53 -2.94 -4.54
C GLU A 30 -0.56 -2.55 -5.66
N LEU A 31 -0.70 -3.15 -6.85
CA LEU A 31 0.16 -2.82 -7.98
C LEU A 31 0.06 -1.33 -8.34
N GLN A 32 -1.16 -0.79 -8.43
CA GLN A 32 -1.35 0.62 -8.73
C GLN A 32 -0.79 1.52 -7.63
N PHE A 33 -1.00 1.16 -6.37
CA PHE A 33 -0.49 1.90 -5.21
C PHE A 33 1.04 1.99 -5.26
N MET A 34 1.72 0.89 -5.56
CA MET A 34 3.18 0.87 -5.71
C MET A 34 3.67 1.67 -6.91
N LYS A 35 2.93 1.66 -8.04
CA LYS A 35 3.24 2.51 -9.20
C LYS A 35 3.16 3.99 -8.86
N GLU A 36 2.11 4.42 -8.16
CA GLU A 36 1.93 5.81 -7.77
C GLU A 36 2.97 6.25 -6.75
N ILE A 37 3.34 5.39 -5.79
CA ILE A 37 4.47 5.67 -4.87
C ILE A 37 5.76 5.89 -5.66
N ALA A 38 6.07 5.02 -6.63
CA ALA A 38 7.28 5.16 -7.42
C ALA A 38 7.28 6.44 -8.30
N ALA A 39 6.10 6.89 -8.73
CA ALA A 39 5.93 8.08 -9.56
C ALA A 39 5.98 9.38 -8.74
N ILE A 40 5.23 9.45 -7.64
CA ILE A 40 5.14 10.63 -6.78
C ILE A 40 6.38 10.76 -5.90
N LYS A 41 6.93 9.62 -5.45
CA LYS A 41 8.03 9.53 -4.48
C LYS A 41 7.67 10.31 -3.21
N PRO A 42 6.60 9.93 -2.49
CA PRO A 42 6.21 10.66 -1.30
C PRO A 42 7.34 10.63 -0.27
N GLY A 43 7.71 11.81 0.21
CA GLY A 43 8.68 11.96 1.30
C GLY A 43 8.02 11.91 2.67
N ILE A 44 8.52 12.74 3.59
CA ILE A 44 7.90 12.91 4.92
C ILE A 44 6.79 13.98 4.92
N ASP A 45 6.70 14.80 3.86
CA ASP A 45 5.62 15.79 3.70
C ASP A 45 4.30 15.11 3.34
N MET A 46 3.24 15.53 4.04
CA MET A 46 1.89 15.02 3.84
C MET A 46 1.31 15.45 2.48
N LYS A 47 1.81 16.52 1.86
CA LYS A 47 1.32 16.99 0.56
C LYS A 47 1.46 15.93 -0.53
N ASP A 48 2.58 15.22 -0.57
CA ASP A 48 2.79 14.16 -1.56
C ASP A 48 1.85 12.98 -1.29
N CYS A 49 1.56 12.71 -0.01
CA CYS A 49 0.59 11.71 0.39
C CYS A 49 -0.86 12.12 0.04
N ASP A 50 -1.19 13.41 0.07
CA ASP A 50 -2.50 13.92 -0.38
C ASP A 50 -2.66 13.70 -1.89
N VAL A 51 -1.61 13.95 -2.68
CA VAL A 51 -1.61 13.67 -4.13
C VAL A 51 -1.75 12.17 -4.39
N LEU A 52 -1.03 11.33 -3.64
CA LEU A 52 -1.14 9.87 -3.73
C LEU A 52 -2.57 9.40 -3.43
N ALA A 53 -3.19 9.92 -2.38
CA ALA A 53 -4.58 9.62 -2.02
C ALA A 53 -5.55 9.98 -3.17
N ALA A 54 -5.40 11.18 -3.75
CA ALA A 54 -6.25 11.64 -4.85
C ALA A 54 -6.12 10.75 -6.10
N ARG A 55 -4.90 10.36 -6.48
CA ARG A 55 -4.68 9.47 -7.63
C ARG A 55 -5.24 8.07 -7.39
N MET A 56 -5.04 7.52 -6.19
CA MET A 56 -5.58 6.22 -5.84
C MET A 56 -7.11 6.22 -5.79
N ASN A 57 -7.74 7.26 -5.26
CA ASN A 57 -9.19 7.40 -5.30
C ASN A 57 -9.73 7.47 -6.73
N THR A 58 -9.05 8.22 -7.60
CA THR A 58 -9.41 8.31 -9.03
C THR A 58 -9.36 6.94 -9.67
N TYR A 59 -8.27 6.19 -9.45
CA TYR A 59 -8.13 4.83 -9.95
C TYR A 59 -9.21 3.89 -9.40
N LEU A 60 -9.42 3.89 -8.09
CA LEU A 60 -10.34 3.00 -7.40
C LEU A 60 -11.80 3.25 -7.81
N SER A 61 -12.21 4.52 -7.94
CA SER A 61 -13.55 4.89 -8.41
C SER A 61 -13.85 4.39 -9.82
N SER A 62 -12.82 4.26 -10.67
CA SER A 62 -12.97 3.83 -12.06
C SER A 62 -12.82 2.32 -12.24
N ASN A 63 -12.11 1.62 -11.34
CA ASN A 63 -11.69 0.23 -11.54
C ASN A 63 -12.17 -0.76 -10.48
N SER A 64 -12.79 -0.29 -9.39
CA SER A 64 -13.26 -1.16 -8.30
C SER A 64 -14.76 -1.04 -8.09
N VAL A 65 -15.44 -2.18 -8.11
CA VAL A 65 -16.87 -2.29 -7.79
C VAL A 65 -17.12 -2.07 -6.28
N LEU A 66 -16.08 -2.21 -5.46
CA LEU A 66 -16.17 -2.20 -4.00
C LEU A 66 -15.53 -0.97 -3.35
N ALA A 67 -14.83 -0.13 -4.13
CA ALA A 67 -14.18 1.05 -3.59
C ALA A 67 -15.04 2.29 -3.78
N THR A 68 -15.12 3.10 -2.73
CA THR A 68 -15.77 4.41 -2.80
C THR A 68 -14.82 5.42 -3.45
N PRO A 69 -15.34 6.51 -4.05
CA PRO A 69 -14.52 7.62 -4.54
C PRO A 69 -13.67 8.32 -3.46
N TYR A 70 -13.89 7.98 -2.19
CA TYR A 70 -13.23 8.56 -1.02
C TYR A 70 -12.55 7.49 -0.17
N TYR A 71 -12.01 6.44 -0.80
CA TYR A 71 -11.31 5.36 -0.09
C TYR A 71 -10.19 5.91 0.81
N PHE A 72 -9.42 6.87 0.32
CA PHE A 72 -8.51 7.69 1.12
C PHE A 72 -9.02 9.12 1.21
N TYR A 73 -9.40 9.59 2.40
CA TYR A 73 -9.84 10.98 2.58
C TYR A 73 -8.75 12.01 2.26
N ASN A 74 -7.51 11.69 2.60
CA ASN A 74 -6.32 12.52 2.41
C ASN A 74 -5.04 11.71 2.69
N GLY A 75 -3.88 12.36 2.60
CA GLY A 75 -2.58 11.82 2.97
C GLY A 75 -2.53 11.29 4.40
N LYS A 76 -3.23 11.91 5.35
CA LYS A 76 -3.32 11.43 6.74
C LYS A 76 -4.05 10.09 6.87
N SER A 77 -4.90 9.74 5.91
CA SER A 77 -5.51 8.41 5.83
C SER A 77 -4.69 7.43 4.97
N CYS A 78 -4.02 7.94 3.93
CA CYS A 78 -3.24 7.14 2.98
C CYS A 78 -1.91 6.65 3.57
N TYR A 79 -1.18 7.52 4.26
CA TYR A 79 0.14 7.18 4.80
C TYR A 79 0.07 6.11 5.91
N PRO A 80 -0.85 6.15 6.88
CA PRO A 80 -0.99 5.06 7.85
C PRO A 80 -1.35 3.73 7.20
N PHE A 81 -2.18 3.73 6.15
CA PHE A 81 -2.46 2.55 5.36
C PHE A 81 -1.18 2.01 4.71
N PHE A 82 -0.40 2.87 4.06
CA PHE A 82 0.87 2.48 3.45
C PHE A 82 1.85 1.90 4.50
N ARG A 83 2.01 2.61 5.61
CA ARG A 83 2.90 2.21 6.70
C ARG A 83 2.51 0.86 7.29
N LYS A 84 1.22 0.64 7.59
CA LYS A 84 0.74 -0.58 8.23
C LYS A 84 0.84 -1.80 7.32
N ASN A 85 0.48 -1.64 6.04
CA ASN A 85 0.36 -2.78 5.13
C ASN A 85 1.67 -3.12 4.42
N TYR A 86 2.61 -2.18 4.27
CA TYR A 86 3.79 -2.38 3.44
C TYR A 86 5.12 -2.09 4.15
N LEU A 87 5.21 -1.02 4.96
CA LEU A 87 6.45 -0.68 5.66
C LEU A 87 6.67 -1.55 6.91
N GLN A 88 5.67 -1.65 7.79
CA GLN A 88 5.78 -2.40 9.05
C GLN A 88 6.08 -3.89 8.86
N PRO A 89 5.41 -4.62 7.95
CA PRO A 89 5.71 -6.04 7.75
C PRO A 89 7.16 -6.26 7.32
N ARG A 90 7.73 -5.34 6.54
CA ARG A 90 9.15 -5.39 6.17
C ARG A 90 10.09 -5.12 7.31
N LEU A 91 9.77 -4.17 8.18
CA LEU A 91 10.57 -3.94 9.37
C LEU A 91 10.58 -5.21 10.24
N ILE A 92 9.42 -5.82 10.46
CA ILE A 92 9.31 -7.09 11.21
C ILE A 92 10.17 -8.18 10.57
N VAL A 93 10.07 -8.37 9.25
CA VAL A 93 10.92 -9.32 8.51
C VAL A 93 12.40 -8.98 8.66
N LYS A 94 12.78 -7.71 8.49
CA LYS A 94 14.17 -7.25 8.58
C LYS A 94 14.73 -7.55 9.97
N TYR A 95 14.00 -7.19 11.03
CA TYR A 95 14.35 -7.52 12.42
C TYR A 95 14.42 -9.04 12.65
N ALA A 96 13.48 -9.81 12.13
CA ALA A 96 13.49 -11.27 12.24
C ALA A 96 14.65 -11.92 11.47
N SER A 97 15.05 -11.36 10.32
CA SER A 97 16.19 -11.82 9.51
C SER A 97 17.54 -11.51 10.16
N TYR A 98 17.66 -10.36 10.84
CA TYR A 98 18.82 -10.04 11.66
C TYR A 98 18.95 -11.00 12.87
N GLN A 99 17.82 -11.50 13.37
CA GLN A 99 17.79 -12.45 14.51
C GLN A 99 17.90 -13.92 14.06
N ASN A 100 17.47 -14.26 12.84
CA ASN A 100 17.51 -15.61 12.26
C ASN A 100 17.76 -15.53 10.74
N ALA A 101 18.92 -16.01 10.27
CA ALA A 101 19.45 -15.81 8.91
C ALA A 101 18.66 -16.44 7.74
N ASN A 102 17.45 -17.00 7.94
CA ASN A 102 16.76 -17.83 6.94
C ASN A 102 15.34 -17.42 6.56
N ILE A 103 14.85 -16.22 6.91
CA ILE A 103 13.52 -15.78 6.46
C ILE A 103 13.64 -14.91 5.21
N ALA A 104 13.74 -15.56 4.05
CA ALA A 104 13.57 -14.89 2.77
C ALA A 104 12.10 -14.50 2.59
N SER A 105 11.78 -13.21 2.75
CA SER A 105 10.42 -12.71 2.61
C SER A 105 10.00 -12.60 1.15
N GLY A 106 8.88 -13.26 0.80
CA GLY A 106 8.21 -13.18 -0.49
C GLY A 106 7.50 -11.86 -0.76
N SER A 107 8.21 -10.73 -0.65
CA SER A 107 7.69 -9.44 -1.13
C SER A 107 7.87 -9.35 -2.64
N GLN A 108 6.81 -9.03 -3.38
CA GLN A 108 6.91 -8.88 -4.84
C GLN A 108 7.99 -7.83 -5.20
N PRO A 109 8.79 -8.05 -6.27
CA PRO A 109 9.93 -7.17 -6.60
C PRO A 109 9.56 -5.68 -6.76
N PHE A 110 8.35 -5.38 -7.25
CA PHE A 110 7.88 -4.01 -7.42
C PHE A 110 7.54 -3.32 -6.10
N VAL A 111 6.97 -4.05 -5.13
CA VAL A 111 6.71 -3.54 -3.76
C VAL A 111 8.04 -3.16 -3.13
N HIS A 112 9.08 -3.97 -3.38
CA HIS A 112 10.42 -3.63 -2.93
C HIS A 112 10.96 -2.33 -3.47
N LYS A 113 10.84 -2.17 -4.78
CA LYS A 113 11.33 -0.98 -5.46
C LYS A 113 10.59 0.29 -4.98
N ALA A 114 9.27 0.23 -4.87
CA ALA A 114 8.46 1.38 -4.44
C ALA A 114 8.80 1.82 -3.01
N ILE A 115 8.96 0.86 -2.09
CA ILE A 115 9.33 1.16 -0.70
C ILE A 115 10.73 1.76 -0.61
N LYS A 116 11.70 1.21 -1.35
CA LYS A 116 13.07 1.75 -1.38
C LYS A 116 13.09 3.20 -1.84
N ILE A 117 12.33 3.52 -2.90
CA ILE A 117 12.20 4.89 -3.42
C ILE A 117 11.63 5.84 -2.35
N HIS A 118 10.61 5.40 -1.61
CA HIS A 118 10.05 6.18 -0.50
C HIS A 118 11.08 6.40 0.62
N GLU A 119 11.81 5.35 1.03
CA GLU A 119 12.84 5.43 2.07
C GLU A 119 13.97 6.39 1.69
N GLU A 120 14.45 6.33 0.44
CA GLU A 120 15.48 7.23 -0.08
C GLU A 120 15.02 8.70 -0.02
N ARG A 121 13.80 8.97 -0.49
CA ARG A 121 13.24 10.32 -0.46
C ARG A 121 13.02 10.84 0.96
N ALA A 122 12.48 10.00 1.84
CA ALA A 122 12.29 10.38 3.24
C ALA A 122 13.62 10.72 3.92
N ASN A 123 14.70 10.00 3.58
CA ASN A 123 16.04 10.29 4.10
C ASN A 123 16.59 11.64 3.58
N GLU A 124 16.41 11.94 2.29
CA GLU A 124 16.75 13.25 1.73
C GLU A 124 16.04 14.40 2.46
N ASP A 125 14.76 14.25 2.75
CA ASP A 125 13.99 15.27 3.47
C ASP A 125 14.53 15.49 4.89
N TRP A 126 14.85 14.41 5.62
CA TRP A 126 15.43 14.50 6.95
C TRP A 126 16.79 15.20 6.95
N GLU A 127 17.69 14.84 6.04
CA GLU A 127 18.99 15.51 5.88
C GLU A 127 18.82 17.01 5.55
N GLY A 128 17.83 17.34 4.73
CA GLY A 128 17.47 18.73 4.44
C GLY A 128 17.02 19.51 5.68
N ILE A 129 16.25 18.88 6.57
CA ILE A 129 15.81 19.49 7.83
C ILE A 129 17.00 19.70 8.78
N LEU A 130 17.84 18.68 8.97
CA LEU A 130 19.01 18.73 9.86
C LEU A 130 20.04 19.78 9.42
N ASN A 131 20.27 19.91 8.12
CA ASN A 131 21.19 20.91 7.59
C ASN A 131 20.65 22.33 7.75
N LYS A 132 19.32 22.52 7.65
CA LYS A 132 18.69 23.81 7.92
C LYS A 132 18.81 24.20 9.39
N SER A 133 18.53 23.29 10.33
CA SER A 133 18.63 23.59 11.76
C SER A 133 20.03 24.03 12.16
N ARG A 134 21.07 23.32 11.68
CA ARG A 134 22.48 23.67 11.93
C ARG A 134 22.86 25.07 11.44
N ARG A 135 22.25 25.55 10.35
CA ARG A 135 22.51 26.89 9.79
C ARG A 135 21.95 28.01 10.67
N PHE A 136 20.87 27.76 11.41
CA PHE A 136 20.28 28.76 12.31
C PHE A 136 21.00 28.88 13.66
N GLU A 137 21.93 27.96 13.95
CA GLU A 137 22.77 27.95 15.15
C GLU A 137 24.14 28.61 14.95
N GLN A 138 24.45 29.06 13.72
CA GLN A 138 25.67 29.80 13.35
C GLN A 138 25.36 31.28 13.14
#